data_AF-A0ABC8XVX9-F1
#
_entry.id   AF-A0ABC8XVX9-F1
#
_cell.length_a   1.000
_cell.length_b   1.000
_cell.length_c   1.000
_cell.angle_alpha   90.00
_cell.angle_beta   90.00
_cell.angle_gamma   90.00
#
_symmetry.space_group_name_H-M   'P 1'
#
loop_
_entity.id
_entity.type
_entity.pdbx_description
1 polymer ?
#
loop_
_entity_poly.entity_id
_entity_poly.type
_entity_poly.pdbx_seq_one_letter_code
_entity_poly.pdbx_strand_id
1 'polypeptide(L)'
;MAKILLRFIIVLAAVAVATMAEGCDKDREDMIRECKKYEMFPATPKIDPSPACCAVWKRADIPCLCKRVTKEVEKEWCMEKVIYVAKYCGKPFNPGYKCGMATMAEGCDKDREDMIRECKKYEMFPATPKIDPSPACCAVWKRADIPCLCKRVTKEVEKEWCMEKVIYVAKYCGKPFNPGYKCGSK
;
A
#
# COMPACT_ATOMS: atom_id res chain seq x y z
N MET A 1 9.83 -39.83 38.61
CA MET A 1 9.25 -38.46 38.55
C MET A 1 9.59 -37.71 37.27
N ALA A 2 10.83 -37.79 36.75
CA ALA A 2 11.22 -37.15 35.49
C ALA A 2 10.39 -37.55 34.24
N LYS A 3 10.00 -38.83 34.11
CA LYS A 3 9.16 -39.31 32.99
C LYS A 3 7.73 -38.78 32.99
N ILE A 4 7.20 -38.44 34.17
CA ILE A 4 5.85 -37.89 34.34
C ILE A 4 5.87 -36.39 34.00
N LEU A 5 6.89 -35.66 34.48
CA LEU A 5 7.12 -34.25 34.13
C LEU A 5 7.37 -34.05 32.62
N LEU A 6 8.13 -34.94 31.97
CA LEU A 6 8.37 -34.89 30.53
C LEU A 6 7.09 -35.09 29.72
N ARG A 7 6.18 -35.98 30.18
CA ARG A 7 4.88 -36.20 29.54
C ARG A 7 3.93 -35.02 29.71
N PHE A 8 3.92 -34.37 30.88
CA PHE A 8 3.15 -33.13 31.09
C PHE A 8 3.63 -31.97 30.21
N ILE A 9 4.95 -31.84 30.01
CA ILE A 9 5.53 -30.82 29.10
C ILE A 9 5.13 -31.08 27.64
N ILE A 10 5.15 -32.35 27.19
CA ILE A 10 4.74 -32.71 25.81
C ILE A 10 3.25 -32.41 25.57
N VAL A 11 2.38 -32.67 26.55
CA VAL A 11 0.94 -32.36 26.46
C VAL A 11 0.69 -30.85 26.41
N LEU A 12 1.39 -30.05 27.23
CA LEU A 12 1.29 -28.58 27.20
C LEU A 12 1.76 -27.98 25.86
N ALA A 13 2.82 -28.53 25.26
CA ALA A 13 3.31 -28.09 23.96
C ALA A 13 2.31 -28.39 22.82
N ALA A 14 1.61 -29.53 22.86
CA ALA A 14 0.61 -29.88 21.86
C ALA A 14 -0.63 -28.94 21.91
N VAL A 15 -1.04 -28.50 23.10
CA VAL A 15 -2.17 -27.57 23.26
C VAL A 15 -1.82 -26.17 22.75
N ALA A 16 -0.58 -25.71 22.94
CA ALA A 16 -0.14 -24.41 22.44
C ALA A 16 -0.16 -24.32 20.90
N VAL A 17 0.19 -25.40 20.19
CA VAL A 17 0.20 -25.43 18.72
C VAL A 17 -1.21 -25.38 18.11
N ALA A 18 -2.21 -26.01 18.75
CA ALA A 18 -3.59 -26.00 18.26
C ALA A 18 -4.22 -24.58 18.31
N THR A 19 -3.96 -23.82 19.37
CA THR A 19 -4.54 -22.48 19.57
C THR A 19 -4.10 -21.44 18.53
N MET A 20 -2.90 -21.56 17.97
CA MET A 20 -2.39 -20.61 16.96
C MET A 20 -3.00 -20.83 15.57
N ALA A 21 -3.29 -22.08 15.21
CA ALA A 21 -3.90 -22.41 13.93
C ALA A 21 -5.37 -21.96 13.86
N GLU A 22 -6.13 -22.18 14.94
CA GLU A 22 -7.55 -21.77 15.05
C GLU A 22 -7.73 -20.24 15.00
N GLY A 23 -6.83 -19.49 15.63
CA GLY A 23 -6.90 -18.02 15.62
C GLY A 23 -6.81 -17.43 14.21
N CYS A 24 -5.97 -18.01 13.37
CA CYS A 24 -5.74 -17.55 12.00
C CYS A 24 -6.92 -17.85 11.05
N ASP A 25 -7.62 -18.96 11.25
CA ASP A 25 -8.85 -19.26 10.52
C ASP A 25 -9.96 -18.27 10.84
N LYS A 26 -10.12 -17.93 12.13
CA LYS A 26 -11.09 -16.94 12.56
C LYS A 26 -10.76 -15.54 12.04
N ASP A 27 -9.49 -15.14 12.09
CA ASP A 27 -9.03 -13.87 11.51
C ASP A 27 -9.34 -13.79 10.00
N ARG A 28 -9.16 -14.91 9.28
CA ARG A 28 -9.48 -14.99 7.85
C ARG A 28 -10.98 -14.81 7.61
N GLU A 29 -11.83 -15.51 8.35
CA GLU A 29 -13.28 -15.39 8.22
C GLU A 29 -13.76 -13.97 8.54
N ASP A 30 -13.21 -13.37 9.58
CA ASP A 30 -13.52 -11.99 9.95
C ASP A 30 -13.06 -10.99 8.88
N MET A 31 -11.90 -11.20 8.25
CA MET A 31 -11.44 -10.38 7.13
C MET A 31 -12.36 -10.49 5.91
N ILE A 32 -12.77 -11.71 5.57
CA ILE A 32 -13.73 -11.94 4.49
C ILE A 32 -15.05 -11.23 4.79
N ARG A 33 -15.53 -11.31 6.02
CA ARG A 33 -16.82 -10.72 6.40
C ARG A 33 -16.78 -9.19 6.41
N GLU A 34 -15.76 -8.60 7.03
CA GLU A 34 -15.73 -7.16 7.29
C GLU A 34 -14.98 -6.37 6.21
N CYS A 35 -13.96 -6.94 5.58
CA CYS A 35 -13.01 -6.21 4.74
C CYS A 35 -13.11 -6.49 3.23
N LYS A 36 -13.70 -7.63 2.81
CA LYS A 36 -13.75 -8.09 1.41
C LYS A 36 -14.10 -7.00 0.39
N LYS A 37 -15.15 -6.21 0.67
CA LYS A 37 -15.61 -5.16 -0.27
C LYS A 37 -14.63 -4.00 -0.49
N TYR A 38 -13.71 -3.78 0.45
CA TYR A 38 -12.69 -2.72 0.35
C TYR A 38 -11.41 -3.22 -0.33
N GLU A 39 -11.16 -4.53 -0.29
CA GLU A 39 -9.88 -5.14 -0.67
C GLU A 39 -9.92 -5.93 -1.98
N MET A 40 -11.10 -6.25 -2.53
CA MET A 40 -11.21 -6.92 -3.83
C MET A 40 -11.01 -5.98 -5.02
N PHE A 41 -10.67 -6.56 -6.17
CA PHE A 41 -10.68 -5.88 -7.46
C PHE A 41 -12.08 -5.33 -7.83
N PRO A 42 -12.17 -4.28 -8.68
CA PRO A 42 -11.08 -3.58 -9.38
C PRO A 42 -10.19 -2.75 -8.44
N ALA A 43 -8.96 -2.40 -8.87
CA ALA A 43 -8.01 -1.64 -8.04
C ALA A 43 -8.48 -0.22 -7.70
N THR A 44 -9.40 0.33 -8.52
CA THR A 44 -10.02 1.64 -8.31
C THR A 44 -11.54 1.53 -8.38
N PRO A 45 -12.29 2.34 -7.61
CA PRO A 45 -11.80 3.25 -6.58
C PRO A 45 -11.31 2.51 -5.32
N LYS A 46 -10.43 3.15 -4.55
CA LYS A 46 -10.12 2.76 -3.16
C LYS A 46 -11.23 3.32 -2.27
N ILE A 47 -11.85 2.48 -1.45
CA ILE A 47 -12.97 2.84 -0.59
C ILE A 47 -12.47 2.78 0.86
N ASP A 48 -12.69 3.85 1.62
CA ASP A 48 -12.34 3.92 3.04
C ASP A 48 -12.98 2.74 3.81
N PRO A 49 -12.19 1.97 4.59
CA PRO A 49 -12.69 0.82 5.33
C PRO A 49 -13.60 1.23 6.50
N SER A 50 -14.53 0.34 6.88
CA SER A 50 -15.36 0.55 8.07
C SER A 50 -14.54 0.41 9.36
N PRO A 51 -15.02 0.99 10.48
CA PRO A 51 -14.43 0.74 11.80
C PRO A 51 -14.34 -0.76 12.15
N ALA A 52 -15.34 -1.55 11.74
CA ALA A 52 -15.34 -2.99 11.93
C ALA A 52 -14.18 -3.68 11.18
N CYS A 53 -13.97 -3.34 9.90
CA CYS A 53 -12.83 -3.84 9.13
C CYS A 53 -11.49 -3.43 9.78
N CYS A 54 -11.35 -2.17 10.20
CA CYS A 54 -10.15 -1.73 10.88
C CYS A 54 -9.92 -2.43 12.24
N ALA A 55 -10.97 -2.80 12.96
CA ALA A 55 -10.84 -3.59 14.17
C ALA A 55 -10.30 -5.00 13.87
N VAL A 56 -10.63 -5.59 12.71
CA VAL A 56 -10.01 -6.86 12.26
C VAL A 56 -8.54 -6.65 11.96
N TRP A 57 -8.18 -5.64 11.17
CA TRP A 57 -6.78 -5.34 10.85
C TRP A 57 -5.88 -5.18 12.07
N LYS A 58 -6.37 -4.46 13.09
CA LYS A 58 -5.60 -4.20 14.30
C LYS A 58 -5.29 -5.50 15.07
N ARG A 59 -6.24 -6.42 15.18
CA ARG A 59 -6.07 -7.65 15.98
C ARG A 59 -5.50 -8.84 15.20
N ALA A 60 -5.74 -8.91 13.88
CA ALA A 60 -5.48 -10.12 13.12
C ALA A 60 -3.99 -10.47 13.05
N ASP A 61 -3.69 -11.77 13.06
CA ASP A 61 -2.36 -12.32 12.77
C ASP A 61 -2.07 -12.24 11.26
N ILE A 62 -1.65 -11.05 10.83
CA ILE A 62 -1.30 -10.76 9.44
C ILE A 62 -0.20 -11.71 8.91
N PRO A 63 0.90 -11.99 9.65
CA PRO A 63 1.87 -13.00 9.22
C PRO A 63 1.24 -14.37 8.94
N CYS A 64 0.31 -14.83 9.76
CA CYS A 64 -0.37 -16.09 9.48
C CYS A 64 -1.27 -16.03 8.25
N LEU A 65 -2.10 -14.99 8.12
CA LEU A 65 -2.97 -14.79 6.95
C LEU A 65 -2.15 -14.75 5.65
N CYS A 66 -1.02 -14.05 5.68
CA CYS A 66 -0.12 -13.91 4.54
C CYS A 66 0.49 -15.24 4.06
N LYS A 67 0.68 -16.24 4.93
CA LYS A 67 1.12 -17.58 4.51
C LYS A 67 0.06 -18.34 3.72
N ARG A 68 -1.20 -17.90 3.80
CA ARG A 68 -2.37 -18.54 3.16
C ARG A 68 -2.82 -17.82 1.89
N VAL A 69 -2.18 -16.70 1.54
CA VAL A 69 -2.44 -15.97 0.29
C VAL A 69 -1.80 -16.73 -0.88
N THR A 70 -2.63 -17.31 -1.74
CA THR A 70 -2.22 -18.00 -2.97
C THR A 70 -2.43 -17.11 -4.20
N LYS A 71 -1.97 -17.56 -5.38
CA LYS A 71 -2.23 -16.88 -6.66
C LYS A 71 -3.73 -16.73 -6.95
N GLU A 72 -4.54 -17.68 -6.51
CA GLU A 72 -5.99 -17.67 -6.67
C GLU A 72 -6.61 -16.58 -5.79
N VAL A 73 -6.14 -16.45 -4.55
CA VAL A 73 -6.55 -15.35 -3.66
C VAL A 73 -6.14 -14.00 -4.26
N GLU A 74 -4.92 -13.88 -4.78
CA GLU A 74 -4.41 -12.64 -5.40
C GLU A 74 -5.16 -12.24 -6.69
N LYS A 75 -5.91 -13.16 -7.34
CA LYS A 75 -6.79 -12.81 -8.49
C LYS A 75 -8.07 -12.11 -8.04
N GLU A 76 -8.53 -12.37 -6.82
CA GLU A 76 -9.76 -11.81 -6.27
C GLU A 76 -9.48 -10.60 -5.37
N TRP A 77 -8.41 -10.69 -4.57
CA TRP A 77 -7.99 -9.70 -3.59
C TRP A 77 -6.91 -8.80 -4.20
N CYS A 78 -7.22 -7.52 -4.30
CA CYS A 78 -6.34 -6.51 -4.86
C CYS A 78 -5.31 -6.07 -3.81
N MET A 79 -4.06 -6.50 -3.99
CA MET A 79 -3.00 -6.18 -3.03
C MET A 79 -2.76 -4.69 -2.85
N GLU A 80 -3.00 -3.85 -3.87
CA GLU A 80 -2.96 -2.39 -3.72
C GLU A 80 -4.02 -1.85 -2.74
N LYS A 81 -5.19 -2.48 -2.70
CA LYS A 81 -6.27 -2.14 -1.78
C LYS A 81 -6.00 -2.69 -0.38
N VAL A 82 -5.46 -3.90 -0.28
CA VAL A 82 -4.99 -4.49 0.98
C VAL A 82 -3.95 -3.56 1.65
N ILE A 83 -2.97 -3.07 0.89
CA ILE A 83 -1.98 -2.09 1.38
C ILE A 83 -2.67 -0.79 1.84
N TYR A 84 -3.62 -0.29 1.05
CA TYR A 84 -4.35 0.93 1.37
C TYR A 84 -5.15 0.79 2.67
N VAL A 85 -5.92 -0.29 2.83
CA VAL A 85 -6.72 -0.55 4.03
C VAL A 85 -5.80 -0.74 5.25
N ALA A 86 -4.72 -1.50 5.12
CA ALA A 86 -3.73 -1.67 6.19
C ALA A 86 -3.16 -0.34 6.68
N LYS A 87 -2.77 0.55 5.75
CA LYS A 87 -2.30 1.91 6.03
C LYS A 87 -3.38 2.75 6.71
N TYR A 88 -4.60 2.74 6.18
CA TYR A 88 -5.73 3.50 6.71
C TYR A 88 -6.08 3.09 8.14
N CYS A 89 -6.09 1.79 8.41
CA CYS A 89 -6.41 1.23 9.72
C CYS A 89 -5.28 1.33 10.75
N GLY A 90 -4.12 1.90 10.38
CA GLY A 90 -3.00 2.15 11.29
C GLY A 90 -2.07 0.95 11.51
N LYS A 91 -2.07 -0.03 10.60
CA LYS A 91 -1.17 -1.19 10.63
C LYS A 91 -0.52 -1.40 9.25
N PRO A 92 0.25 -0.42 8.74
CA PRO A 92 0.87 -0.51 7.43
C PRO A 92 1.87 -1.68 7.37
N PHE A 93 1.99 -2.30 6.20
CA PHE A 93 3.08 -3.21 5.92
C PHE A 93 4.41 -2.46 5.87
N ASN A 94 5.46 -3.10 6.36
CA ASN A 94 6.81 -2.60 6.16
C ASN A 94 7.18 -2.72 4.66
N PRO A 95 8.01 -1.80 4.14
CA PRO A 95 8.58 -1.93 2.81
C PRO A 95 9.24 -3.32 2.61
N GLY A 96 8.99 -3.94 1.45
CA GLY A 96 9.53 -5.27 1.12
C GLY A 96 8.88 -6.44 1.85
N TYR A 97 7.84 -6.19 2.67
CA TYR A 97 7.10 -7.26 3.34
C TYR A 97 6.45 -8.21 2.32
N LYS A 98 6.60 -9.52 2.53
CA LYS A 98 6.03 -10.54 1.65
C LYS A 98 4.74 -11.09 2.25
N CYS A 99 3.67 -11.08 1.45
CA CYS A 99 2.37 -11.63 1.80
C CYS A 99 1.86 -12.48 0.63
N GLY A 100 1.86 -13.80 0.79
CA GLY A 100 1.69 -14.70 -0.34
C GLY A 100 2.86 -14.60 -1.32
N MET A 101 2.56 -14.46 -2.60
CA MET A 101 3.55 -14.19 -3.65
C MET A 101 3.73 -12.70 -3.90
N ALA A 102 2.79 -11.87 -3.43
CA ALA A 102 2.92 -10.44 -3.45
C ALA A 102 4.04 -9.96 -2.50
N THR A 103 4.95 -9.17 -3.07
CA THR A 103 5.83 -8.32 -2.28
C THR A 103 5.15 -6.97 -2.19
N MET A 104 4.90 -6.50 -0.97
CA MET A 104 4.38 -5.17 -0.73
C MET A 104 5.42 -4.18 -1.23
N ALA A 105 5.21 -3.70 -2.47
CA ALA A 105 6.10 -2.79 -3.13
C ALA A 105 6.33 -1.60 -2.20
N GLU A 106 7.59 -1.19 -2.08
CA GLU A 106 7.96 -0.09 -1.21
C GLU A 106 7.30 1.19 -1.70
N GLY A 107 6.22 1.62 -1.05
CA GLY A 107 5.65 2.94 -1.31
C GLY A 107 5.20 3.15 -2.76
N CYS A 108 5.67 4.24 -3.36
CA CYS A 108 5.13 4.84 -4.58
C CYS A 108 6.00 4.55 -5.82
N ASP A 109 6.70 3.40 -5.86
CA ASP A 109 7.55 3.08 -7.01
C ASP A 109 6.76 2.95 -8.31
N LYS A 110 5.60 2.30 -8.25
CA LYS A 110 4.72 2.19 -9.41
C LYS A 110 4.22 3.57 -9.87
N ASP A 111 3.84 4.42 -8.91
CA ASP A 111 3.46 5.80 -9.19
C ASP A 111 4.62 6.59 -9.80
N ARG A 112 5.86 6.37 -9.34
CA ARG A 112 7.08 7.00 -9.87
C ARG A 112 7.31 6.56 -11.31
N GLU A 113 7.27 5.26 -11.58
CA GLU A 113 7.42 4.71 -12.93
C GLU A 113 6.36 5.24 -13.88
N ASP A 114 5.11 5.32 -13.42
CA ASP A 114 4.00 5.84 -14.21
C ASP A 114 4.14 7.36 -14.43
N MET A 115 4.62 8.11 -13.44
CA MET A 115 4.91 9.54 -13.60
C MET A 115 6.05 9.76 -14.61
N ILE A 116 7.12 8.97 -14.53
CA ILE A 116 8.22 9.01 -15.50
C ILE A 116 7.71 8.67 -16.91
N ARG A 117 6.87 7.64 -17.05
CA ARG A 117 6.39 7.20 -18.36
C ARG A 117 5.42 8.21 -18.98
N GLU A 118 4.44 8.67 -18.22
CA GLU A 118 3.33 9.47 -18.76
C GLU A 118 3.59 10.98 -18.67
N CYS A 119 4.32 11.45 -17.65
CA CYS A 119 4.42 12.87 -17.31
C CYS A 119 5.78 13.53 -17.59
N LYS A 120 6.86 12.75 -17.75
CA LYS A 120 8.25 13.26 -17.90
C LYS A 120 8.39 14.43 -18.87
N LYS A 121 7.79 14.35 -20.07
CA LYS A 121 7.91 15.40 -21.09
C LYS A 121 7.23 16.74 -20.71
N TYR A 122 6.28 16.73 -19.78
CA TYR A 122 5.59 17.94 -19.32
C TYR A 122 6.28 18.58 -18.12
N GLU A 123 7.04 17.79 -17.35
CA GLU A 123 7.54 18.17 -16.03
C GLU A 123 9.06 18.39 -15.97
N MET A 124 9.82 17.96 -16.99
CA MET A 124 11.25 18.21 -17.06
C MET A 124 11.62 19.64 -17.52
N PHE A 125 12.85 20.05 -17.20
CA PHE A 125 13.47 21.24 -17.80
C PHE A 125 13.58 21.14 -19.33
N PRO A 126 13.59 22.27 -20.06
CA PRO A 126 13.60 23.66 -19.57
C PRO A 126 12.27 24.11 -18.94
N ALA A 127 12.27 25.15 -18.10
CA ALA A 127 11.07 25.61 -17.38
C ALA A 127 9.97 26.14 -18.31
N THR A 128 10.36 26.60 -19.49
CA THR A 128 9.47 27.08 -20.55
C THR A 128 9.73 26.33 -21.86
N PRO A 129 8.69 26.06 -22.68
CA PRO A 129 7.28 26.36 -22.42
C PRO A 129 6.66 25.37 -21.41
N LYS A 130 5.60 25.82 -20.73
CA LYS A 130 4.70 24.92 -19.99
C LYS A 130 3.77 24.28 -21.02
N ILE A 131 3.77 22.95 -21.08
CA ILE A 131 2.99 22.17 -22.05
C ILE A 131 1.84 21.51 -21.29
N ASP A 132 0.64 21.60 -21.84
CA ASP A 132 -0.53 20.97 -21.24
C ASP A 132 -0.37 19.44 -21.17
N PRO A 133 -0.61 18.82 -20.00
CA PRO A 133 -0.44 17.39 -19.82
C PRO A 133 -1.49 16.58 -20.57
N SER A 134 -1.13 15.37 -20.98
CA SER A 134 -2.07 14.43 -21.58
C SER A 134 -3.09 13.92 -20.55
N PRO A 135 -4.25 13.41 -21.00
CA PRO A 135 -5.18 12.71 -20.14
C PRO A 135 -4.54 11.56 -19.35
N ALA A 136 -3.60 10.82 -19.95
CA ALA A 136 -2.85 9.75 -19.27
C ALA A 136 -2.00 10.28 -18.12
N CYS A 137 -1.25 11.38 -18.33
CA CYS A 137 -0.49 12.02 -17.26
C CYS A 137 -1.42 12.51 -16.12
N CYS A 138 -2.54 13.15 -16.46
CA CYS A 138 -3.50 13.58 -15.44
C CYS A 138 -4.15 12.41 -14.69
N ALA A 139 -4.36 11.27 -15.33
CA ALA A 139 -4.85 10.06 -14.66
C ALA A 139 -3.85 9.57 -13.60
N VAL A 140 -2.53 9.62 -13.89
CA VAL A 140 -1.47 9.31 -12.91
C VAL A 140 -1.52 10.30 -11.75
N TRP A 141 -1.54 11.61 -12.02
CA TRP A 141 -1.62 12.64 -10.97
C TRP A 141 -2.77 12.42 -10.01
N LYS A 142 -3.96 12.15 -10.54
CA LYS A 142 -5.17 11.94 -9.73
C LYS A 142 -5.00 10.77 -8.75
N ARG A 143 -4.39 9.65 -9.18
CA ARG A 143 -4.27 8.43 -8.37
C ARG A 143 -2.99 8.30 -7.53
N ALA A 144 -1.90 8.95 -7.93
CA ALA A 144 -0.59 8.73 -7.31
C ALA A 144 -0.52 9.20 -5.85
N ASP A 145 0.26 8.49 -5.03
CA ASP A 145 0.65 8.89 -3.66
C ASP A 145 1.75 9.97 -3.74
N ILE A 146 1.32 11.21 -4.05
CA ILE A 146 2.19 12.38 -4.15
C ILE A 146 3.01 12.63 -2.87
N PRO A 147 2.46 12.49 -1.65
CA PRO A 147 3.26 12.58 -0.42
C PRO A 147 4.41 11.58 -0.36
N CYS A 148 4.19 10.35 -0.80
CA CYS A 148 5.26 9.38 -0.91
C CYS A 148 6.30 9.81 -1.96
N LEU A 149 5.86 10.20 -3.16
CA LEU A 149 6.79 10.59 -4.25
C LEU A 149 7.67 11.76 -3.81
N CYS A 150 7.07 12.75 -3.17
CA CYS A 150 7.75 13.93 -2.66
C CYS A 150 8.82 13.63 -1.62
N LYS A 151 8.66 12.58 -0.80
CA LYS A 151 9.72 12.13 0.13
C LYS A 151 10.92 11.50 -0.59
N ARG A 152 10.75 11.09 -1.85
CA ARG A 152 11.79 10.46 -2.68
C ARG A 152 12.41 11.41 -3.70
N VAL A 153 11.95 12.66 -3.77
CA VAL A 153 12.56 13.68 -4.62
C VAL A 153 13.89 14.11 -3.99
N THR A 154 15.00 13.81 -4.66
CA THR A 154 16.34 14.22 -4.24
C THR A 154 16.79 15.47 -5.01
N LYS A 155 17.91 16.08 -4.61
CA LYS A 155 18.50 17.21 -5.34
C LYS A 155 18.87 16.86 -6.77
N GLU A 156 19.20 15.60 -7.05
CA GLU A 156 19.48 15.10 -8.39
C GLU A 156 18.21 15.07 -9.23
N VAL A 157 17.10 14.59 -8.67
CA VAL A 157 15.79 14.62 -9.33
C VAL A 157 15.38 16.06 -9.65
N GLU A 158 15.58 16.99 -8.72
CA GLU A 158 15.26 18.42 -8.91
C GLU A 158 16.10 19.13 -9.99
N LYS A 159 17.24 18.55 -10.41
CA LYS A 159 18.01 19.08 -11.55
C LYS A 159 17.39 18.70 -12.89
N GLU A 160 16.66 17.60 -12.93
CA GLU A 160 16.02 17.09 -14.14
C GLU A 160 14.54 17.51 -14.22
N TRP A 161 13.85 17.48 -13.08
CA TRP A 161 12.44 17.76 -12.94
C TRP A 161 12.22 19.21 -12.51
N CYS A 162 11.53 19.96 -13.36
CA CYS A 162 11.23 21.37 -13.13
C CYS A 162 10.03 21.49 -12.19
N MET A 163 10.28 21.87 -10.93
CA MET A 163 9.22 22.00 -9.93
C MET A 163 8.12 23.00 -10.32
N GLU A 164 8.45 24.05 -11.08
CA GLU A 164 7.43 24.97 -11.61
C GLU A 164 6.47 24.29 -12.59
N LYS A 165 6.98 23.35 -13.40
CA LYS A 165 6.17 22.55 -14.31
C LYS A 165 5.40 21.46 -13.58
N VAL A 166 6.00 20.82 -12.57
CA VAL A 166 5.29 19.88 -11.68
C VAL A 166 4.10 20.58 -11.02
N ILE A 167 4.27 21.80 -10.49
CA ILE A 167 3.19 22.60 -9.91
C ILE A 167 2.14 22.97 -10.97
N TYR A 168 2.57 23.33 -12.17
CA TYR A 168 1.68 23.62 -13.29
C TYR A 168 0.80 22.42 -13.65
N VAL A 169 1.41 21.25 -13.87
CA VAL A 169 0.71 20.01 -14.22
C VAL A 169 -0.22 19.57 -13.10
N ALA A 170 0.24 19.64 -11.84
CA ALA A 170 -0.58 19.33 -10.67
C ALA A 170 -1.86 20.18 -10.62
N LYS A 171 -1.73 21.50 -10.84
CA LYS A 171 -2.87 22.43 -10.91
C LYS A 171 -3.77 22.11 -12.10
N TYR A 172 -3.20 21.91 -13.28
CA TYR A 172 -3.96 21.62 -14.50
C TYR A 172 -4.77 20.31 -14.36
N CYS A 173 -4.18 19.27 -13.79
CA CYS A 173 -4.82 17.97 -13.59
C CYS A 173 -5.82 17.93 -12.41
N GLY A 174 -6.02 19.05 -11.70
CA GLY A 174 -7.00 19.17 -10.61
C GLY A 174 -6.52 18.65 -9.26
N LYS A 175 -5.21 18.56 -9.02
CA LYS A 175 -4.59 18.16 -7.74
C LYS A 175 -3.51 19.17 -7.33
N PRO A 176 -3.85 20.44 -7.10
CA PRO A 176 -2.87 21.45 -6.73
C PRO A 176 -2.24 21.14 -5.37
N PHE A 177 -0.98 21.55 -5.20
CA PHE A 177 -0.34 21.54 -3.89
C PHE A 177 -0.94 22.62 -3.01
N ASN A 178 -1.23 22.27 -1.75
CA ASN A 178 -1.64 23.26 -0.76
C ASN A 178 -0.49 24.21 -0.42
N PRO A 179 -0.77 25.47 -0.03
CA PRO A 179 0.25 26.37 0.48
C PRO A 179 1.07 25.73 1.62
N GLY A 180 2.39 25.85 1.56
CA GLY A 180 3.30 25.27 2.55
C GLY A 180 3.57 23.76 2.39
N TYR A 181 3.03 23.11 1.35
CA TYR A 181 3.33 21.72 1.04
C TYR A 181 4.79 21.57 0.59
N LYS A 182 5.54 20.70 1.27
CA LYS A 182 6.96 20.44 0.98
C LYS A 182 7.13 19.21 0.09
N CYS A 183 7.95 19.33 -0.95
CA CYS A 183 8.25 18.25 -1.90
C CYS A 183 9.73 18.27 -2.27
N GLY A 184 10.44 17.19 -1.94
CA GLY A 184 11.89 17.14 -2.06
C GLY A 184 12.57 18.11 -1.09
N SER A 185 13.46 18.95 -1.63
CA SER A 185 14.16 19.99 -0.87
C SER A 185 13.41 21.33 -0.82
N LYS A 186 12.24 21.42 -1.46
CA LYS A 186 11.42 22.63 -1.57
C LYS A 186 10.20 22.62 -0.65
#